data_AF-A0A976FBG8-F1
#
_entry.id   AF-A0A976FBG8-F1
#
_cell.length_a   1.000
_cell.length_b   1.000
_cell.length_c   1.000
_cell.angle_alpha   90.00
_cell.angle_beta   90.00
_cell.angle_gamma   90.00
#
_symmetry.space_group_name_H-M   'P 1'
#
loop_
_entity.id
_entity.type
_entity.pdbx_description
1 polymer ?
#
loop_
_entity_poly.entity_id
_entity_poly.type
_entity_poly.pdbx_seq_one_letter_code
_entity_poly.pdbx_strand_id
1 'polypeptide(L)'
;MLSTFFRKNYTELKMLNPLTPMVYREAEEMDPFVYARFDWGEEKKVPVPDKSDKEILAVLKGLVDHGLGLPKSPESDIIVAAPIIEAFKGEDAYEPLNLTWDGKSVRRNPAFDIPIEEALKA
;
A
#
# COMPACT_ATOMS: atom_id res chain seq x y z
N MET A 1 6.06 -2.03 -24.88
CA MET A 1 7.31 -2.01 -24.08
C MET A 1 7.06 -1.26 -22.78
N LEU A 2 7.51 -1.79 -21.65
CA LEU A 2 7.20 -1.29 -20.30
C LEU A 2 7.56 0.20 -20.10
N SER A 3 8.68 0.64 -20.66
CA SER A 3 9.16 2.02 -20.60
C SER A 3 8.18 3.03 -21.21
N THR A 4 7.64 2.72 -22.39
CA THR A 4 6.66 3.56 -23.08
C THR A 4 5.34 3.62 -22.31
N PHE A 5 4.90 2.49 -21.75
CA PHE A 5 3.68 2.42 -20.94
C PHE A 5 3.78 3.33 -19.71
N PHE A 6 4.87 3.24 -18.95
CA PHE A 6 5.04 4.07 -17.75
C PHE A 6 5.14 5.55 -18.12
N ARG A 7 5.92 5.94 -19.13
CA ARG A 7 6.03 7.36 -19.53
C ARG A 7 4.69 8.01 -19.90
N LYS A 8 3.75 7.24 -20.46
CA LYS A 8 2.41 7.75 -20.83
C LYS A 8 1.45 7.82 -19.64
N ASN A 9 1.43 6.79 -18.80
CA ASN A 9 0.39 6.61 -17.78
C ASN A 9 0.83 7.03 -16.36
N TYR A 10 2.11 7.38 -16.15
CA TYR A 10 2.67 7.66 -14.81
C TYR A 10 1.89 8.74 -14.05
N THR A 11 1.54 9.84 -14.71
CA THR A 11 0.81 10.96 -14.07
C THR A 11 -0.54 10.51 -13.53
N GLU A 12 -1.29 9.73 -14.32
CA GLU A 12 -2.60 9.22 -13.92
C GLU A 12 -2.48 8.19 -12.79
N LEU A 13 -1.53 7.26 -12.90
CA LEU A 13 -1.26 6.26 -11.86
C LEU A 13 -0.89 6.91 -10.51
N LYS A 14 -0.08 7.97 -10.54
CA LYS A 14 0.33 8.69 -9.34
C LYS A 14 -0.79 9.55 -8.77
N MET A 15 -1.62 10.14 -9.62
CA MET A 15 -2.80 10.91 -9.21
C MET A 15 -3.83 10.03 -8.48
N LEU A 16 -4.07 8.82 -8.99
CA LEU A 16 -5.00 7.87 -8.36
C LEU A 16 -4.43 7.26 -7.07
N ASN A 17 -3.11 7.16 -6.94
CA ASN A 17 -2.43 6.51 -5.81
C ASN A 17 -1.32 7.42 -5.22
N PRO A 18 -1.68 8.57 -4.63
CA PRO A 18 -0.70 9.57 -4.19
C PRO A 18 0.21 9.05 -3.07
N LEU A 19 -0.38 8.26 -2.15
CA LEU A 19 0.32 7.67 -1.00
C LEU A 19 1.26 6.52 -1.38
N THR A 20 1.10 5.94 -2.57
CA THR A 20 1.93 4.82 -3.00
C THR A 20 3.24 5.33 -3.61
N PRO A 21 4.41 4.99 -3.05
CA PRO A 21 5.69 5.31 -3.66
C PRO A 21 5.88 4.46 -4.91
N MET A 22 6.07 5.11 -6.06
CA MET A 22 6.33 4.45 -7.34
C MET A 22 7.73 4.86 -7.81
N VAL A 23 8.56 3.89 -8.19
CA VAL A 23 9.92 4.12 -8.68
C VAL A 23 10.08 3.42 -10.01
N TYR A 24 10.54 4.16 -11.02
CA TYR A 24 10.88 3.65 -12.33
C TYR A 24 12.40 3.75 -12.53
N ARG A 25 13.03 2.65 -12.96
CA ARG A 25 14.47 2.58 -13.26
C ARG A 25 14.66 1.90 -14.60
N GLU A 26 15.49 2.52 -15.44
CA GLU A 26 15.89 1.96 -16.74
C GLU A 26 17.14 1.09 -16.55
N ALA A 27 17.16 -0.08 -17.18
CA ALA A 27 18.28 -1.01 -17.18
C ALA A 27 18.39 -1.63 -18.58
N GLU A 28 19.60 -1.71 -19.13
CA GLU A 28 19.82 -2.17 -20.50
C GLU A 28 20.02 -3.69 -20.61
N GLU A 29 20.54 -4.33 -19.55
CA GLU A 29 20.90 -5.76 -19.54
C GLU A 29 19.91 -6.63 -18.74
N MET A 30 18.70 -6.13 -18.47
CA MET A 30 17.74 -6.84 -17.63
C MET A 30 16.36 -6.90 -18.27
N ASP A 31 15.74 -8.09 -18.20
CA ASP A 31 14.35 -8.27 -18.59
C ASP A 31 13.44 -7.35 -17.77
N PRO A 32 12.43 -6.71 -18.39
CA PRO A 32 11.53 -5.82 -17.69
C PRO A 32 10.74 -6.58 -16.63
N PHE A 33 10.76 -6.09 -15.40
CA PHE A 33 10.00 -6.66 -14.28
C PHE A 33 9.36 -5.56 -13.45
N VAL A 34 8.28 -5.92 -12.76
CA VAL A 34 7.64 -5.09 -11.75
C VAL A 34 7.92 -5.70 -10.39
N TYR A 35 8.20 -4.84 -9.42
CA TYR A 35 8.45 -5.24 -8.06
C TYR A 35 7.55 -4.44 -7.13
N ALA A 36 6.82 -5.13 -6.26
CA ALA A 36 5.94 -4.55 -5.27
C ALA A 36 6.34 -5.01 -3.87
N ARG A 37 6.35 -4.08 -2.93
CA ARG A 37 6.58 -4.33 -1.50
C ARG A 37 5.32 -3.97 -0.73
N PHE A 38 4.93 -4.85 0.18
CA PHE A 38 3.78 -4.71 1.05
C PHE A 38 4.22 -4.39 2.49
N ASP A 39 3.25 -4.07 3.35
CA ASP A 39 3.45 -3.55 4.71
C ASP A 39 4.50 -4.30 5.54
N TRP A 40 4.34 -5.61 5.71
CA TRP A 40 5.20 -6.42 6.59
C TRP A 40 6.52 -6.87 5.94
N GLY A 41 6.99 -6.17 4.91
CA GLY A 41 8.22 -6.55 4.18
C GLY A 41 8.04 -7.76 3.25
N GLU A 42 6.79 -8.14 2.98
CA GLU A 42 6.45 -9.10 1.93
C GLU A 42 6.72 -8.45 0.57
N GLU A 43 7.48 -9.14 -0.29
CA GLU A 43 7.94 -8.62 -1.57
C GLU A 43 7.55 -9.57 -2.70
N LYS A 44 7.08 -8.99 -3.81
CA LYS A 44 6.67 -9.77 -4.98
C LYS A 44 7.28 -9.18 -6.25
N LYS A 45 8.13 -9.99 -6.89
CA LYS A 45 8.73 -9.70 -8.20
C LYS A 45 7.95 -10.43 -9.28
N VAL A 46 7.49 -9.70 -10.29
CA VAL A 46 6.78 -10.27 -11.44
C VAL A 46 7.49 -9.86 -12.74
N PRO A 47 8.03 -10.80 -13.52
CA PRO A 47 8.59 -10.50 -14.82
C PRO A 47 7.47 -10.12 -15.82
N VAL A 48 7.74 -9.12 -16.65
CA VAL A 48 6.82 -8.63 -17.69
C VAL A 48 7.51 -8.49 -19.07
N PRO A 49 8.20 -9.54 -19.57
CA PRO A 49 8.77 -9.51 -20.91
C PRO A 49 7.65 -9.46 -21.96
N ASP A 50 7.84 -8.63 -22.99
CA ASP A 50 6.99 -8.54 -24.19
C ASP A 50 5.48 -8.35 -23.98
N LYS A 51 5.07 -7.90 -22.80
CA LYS A 51 3.65 -7.64 -22.49
C LYS A 51 3.14 -6.37 -23.15
N SER A 52 1.89 -6.41 -23.61
CA SER A 52 1.15 -5.23 -24.05
C SER A 52 0.75 -4.34 -22.87
N ASP A 53 0.42 -3.08 -23.15
CA ASP A 53 0.00 -2.09 -22.15
C ASP A 53 -1.19 -2.58 -21.30
N LYS A 54 -2.15 -3.31 -21.91
CA LYS A 54 -3.30 -3.88 -21.20
C LYS A 54 -2.90 -5.01 -20.26
N GLU A 55 -1.96 -5.85 -20.67
CA GLU A 55 -1.47 -6.95 -19.84
C GLU A 55 -0.62 -6.43 -18.67
N ILE A 56 0.15 -5.35 -18.88
CA ILE A 56 0.88 -4.67 -17.81
C ILE A 56 -0.09 -4.11 -16.77
N LEU A 57 -1.18 -3.48 -17.20
CA LEU A 57 -2.25 -3.03 -16.29
C LEU A 57 -2.89 -4.18 -15.52
N ALA A 58 -3.15 -5.33 -16.18
CA ALA A 58 -3.69 -6.51 -15.51
C ALA A 58 -2.73 -7.06 -14.45
N VAL A 59 -1.42 -7.07 -14.73
CA VAL A 59 -0.38 -7.47 -13.77
C VAL A 59 -0.36 -6.52 -12.57
N LEU A 60 -0.39 -5.21 -12.80
CA LEU A 60 -0.43 -4.20 -11.72
C LEU A 60 -1.68 -4.37 -10.86
N LYS A 61 -2.85 -4.57 -11.48
CA LYS A 61 -4.09 -4.84 -10.75
C LYS A 61 -4.00 -6.11 -9.90
N GLY A 62 -3.43 -7.18 -10.46
CA GLY A 62 -3.21 -8.42 -9.71
C GLY A 62 -2.27 -8.27 -8.51
N LEU A 63 -1.28 -7.36 -8.58
CA LEU A 63 -0.43 -7.02 -7.44
C LEU A 63 -1.20 -6.25 -6.36
N VAL A 64 -2.10 -5.35 -6.75
CA VAL A 64 -2.98 -4.64 -5.82
C VAL A 64 -3.95 -5.60 -5.14
N ASP A 65 -4.63 -6.46 -5.91
CA ASP A 65 -5.58 -7.45 -5.38
C ASP A 65 -4.88 -8.42 -4.42
N HIS A 66 -3.64 -8.82 -4.74
CA HIS A 66 -2.81 -9.60 -3.83
C HIS A 66 -2.51 -8.86 -2.53
N GLY A 67 -2.17 -7.57 -2.60
CA GLY A 67 -1.92 -6.73 -1.43
C GLY A 67 -3.15 -6.54 -0.55
N LEU A 68 -4.36 -6.52 -1.13
CA LEU A 68 -5.61 -6.44 -0.37
C LEU A 68 -5.88 -7.69 0.47
N GLY A 69 -5.40 -8.86 0.03
CA GLY A 69 -5.51 -10.11 0.77
C GLY A 69 -4.46 -10.27 1.89
N LEU A 70 -3.45 -9.40 1.93
CA LEU A 70 -2.40 -9.45 2.94
C LEU A 70 -2.78 -8.66 4.20
N PRO A 71 -2.25 -9.07 5.37
CA PRO A 71 -2.43 -8.31 6.59
C PRO A 71 -1.77 -6.94 6.45
N LYS A 72 -2.50 -5.89 6.80
CA LYS A 72 -2.03 -4.51 6.73
C LYS A 72 -1.35 -4.10 8.03
N SER A 73 -0.40 -3.18 7.94
CA SER A 73 0.16 -2.55 9.14
C SER A 73 -0.81 -1.48 9.68
N PRO A 74 -0.59 -0.99 10.91
CA PRO A 74 -1.26 0.21 11.39
C PRO A 74 -0.88 1.48 10.59
N GLU A 75 0.31 1.51 9.97
CA GLU A 75 0.79 2.69 9.23
C GLU A 75 0.04 2.94 7.93
N SER A 76 -0.58 1.91 7.35
CA SER A 76 -1.43 2.03 6.16
C SER A 76 -2.90 2.33 6.47
N ASP A 77 -3.22 2.71 7.71
CA ASP A 77 -4.58 3.13 8.06
C ASP A 77 -4.95 4.52 7.55
N ILE A 78 -6.20 4.65 7.10
CA ILE A 78 -6.78 5.91 6.67
C ILE A 78 -7.47 6.55 7.87
N ILE A 79 -6.73 7.45 8.51
CA ILE A 79 -7.18 8.22 9.66
C ILE A 79 -7.75 9.54 9.14
N VAL A 80 -9.03 9.81 9.42
CA VAL A 80 -9.72 11.05 9.06
C VAL A 80 -10.12 11.82 10.30
N ALA A 81 -10.12 13.15 10.21
CA ALA A 81 -10.65 13.98 11.28
C ALA A 81 -12.12 13.65 11.56
N ALA A 82 -12.53 13.78 12.82
CA ALA A 82 -13.92 13.56 13.19
C ALA A 82 -14.84 14.53 12.41
N PRO A 83 -15.91 14.05 11.76
CA PRO A 83 -16.73 14.87 10.85
C PRO A 83 -17.64 15.86 11.60
N ILE A 84 -17.88 15.66 12.89
CA ILE A 84 -18.72 16.53 13.73
C ILE A 84 -17.87 16.98 14.90
N ILE A 85 -17.62 18.28 14.95
CA ILE A 85 -16.86 18.95 16.01
C ILE A 85 -17.75 19.99 16.67
N GLU A 86 -17.72 20.07 18.00
CA GLU A 86 -18.30 21.20 18.70
C GLU A 86 -17.45 22.44 18.43
N ALA A 87 -18.08 23.51 17.92
CA ALA A 87 -17.39 24.74 17.52
C ALA A 87 -16.55 25.38 18.65
N PHE A 88 -16.91 25.17 19.92
CA PHE A 88 -16.18 25.70 21.08
C PHE A 88 -14.95 24.85 21.46
N LYS A 89 -14.95 23.56 21.13
CA LYS A 89 -13.91 22.60 21.54
C LYS A 89 -12.77 22.51 20.52
N GLY A 90 -13.07 22.76 19.24
CA GLY A 90 -12.10 22.68 18.14
C GLY A 90 -11.85 21.25 17.63
N GLU A 91 -11.17 21.15 16.49
CA GLU A 91 -10.90 19.87 15.79
C GLU A 91 -9.97 18.94 16.58
N ASP A 92 -8.99 19.49 17.28
CA ASP A 92 -7.98 18.74 18.03
C ASP A 92 -8.54 17.98 19.25
N ALA A 93 -9.78 18.29 19.64
CA ALA A 93 -10.40 17.78 20.85
C ALA A 93 -11.17 16.46 20.67
N TYR A 94 -11.14 15.89 19.45
CA TYR A 94 -11.78 14.63 19.10
C TYR A 94 -10.75 13.66 18.55
N GLU A 95 -10.87 12.39 18.92
CA GLU A 95 -10.03 11.34 18.33
C GLU A 95 -10.40 11.16 16.86
N PRO A 96 -9.40 11.06 15.96
CA PRO A 96 -9.68 10.88 14.56
C PRO A 96 -10.23 9.48 14.28
N LEU A 97 -11.13 9.39 13.31
CA LEU A 97 -11.76 8.16 12.89
C LEU A 97 -10.82 7.36 11.99
N ASN A 98 -10.53 6.12 12.37
CA ASN A 98 -9.85 5.17 11.50
C ASN A 98 -10.90 4.47 10.61
N LEU A 99 -10.91 4.78 9.31
CA LEU A 99 -11.88 4.22 8.36
C LEU A 99 -11.58 2.77 7.96
N THR A 100 -10.34 2.34 8.15
CA THR A 100 -9.84 1.04 7.68
C THR A 100 -9.77 -0.01 8.79
N TRP A 101 -9.83 0.40 10.06
CA TRP A 101 -9.74 -0.50 11.21
C TRP A 101 -11.11 -0.77 11.84
N ASP A 102 -11.37 -2.03 12.16
CA ASP A 102 -12.61 -2.53 12.76
C ASP A 102 -12.70 -2.31 14.29
N GLY A 103 -11.64 -1.76 14.90
CA GLY A 103 -11.57 -1.47 16.34
C GLY A 103 -11.52 -2.71 17.24
N LYS A 104 -11.52 -3.93 16.67
CA LYS A 104 -11.51 -5.20 17.41
C LYS A 104 -10.25 -6.01 17.16
N SER A 105 -9.67 -5.96 15.95
CA SER A 105 -8.48 -6.74 15.61
C SER A 105 -7.19 -5.99 15.93
N VAL A 106 -6.27 -6.54 16.71
CA VAL A 106 -4.94 -5.94 16.86
C VAL A 106 -4.13 -6.25 15.60
N ARG A 107 -3.77 -5.21 14.82
CA ARG A 107 -2.91 -5.37 13.65
C ARG A 107 -1.48 -5.61 14.06
N ARG A 108 -1.14 -6.88 14.20
CA ARG A 108 0.20 -7.34 14.51
C ARG A 108 0.85 -7.97 13.29
N ASN A 109 2.17 -7.83 13.20
CA ASN A 109 2.94 -8.59 12.22
C ASN A 109 2.67 -10.10 12.41
N PRO A 110 2.11 -10.79 11.40
CA PRO A 110 1.85 -12.22 11.49
C PRO A 110 3.12 -13.06 11.66
N ALA A 111 4.28 -12.54 11.25
CA ALA A 111 5.57 -13.22 11.39
C ALA A 111 6.20 -13.04 12.79
N PHE A 112 5.57 -12.26 13.67
CA PHE A 112 6.10 -11.94 15.00
C PHE A 112 5.27 -12.65 16.08
N ASP A 113 5.63 -13.92 16.33
CA ASP A 113 4.89 -14.87 17.17
C ASP A 113 5.08 -14.70 18.69
N ILE A 114 5.83 -13.68 19.16
CA ILE A 114 5.98 -13.48 20.61
C ILE A 114 4.59 -13.32 21.26
N PRO A 115 4.24 -13.99 22.35
CA PRO A 115 2.94 -13.81 23.00
C PRO A 115 2.66 -12.33 23.35
N ILE A 116 1.39 -11.90 23.30
CA ILE A 116 1.00 -10.50 23.60
C ILE A 116 1.47 -10.07 24.99
N GLU A 117 1.42 -10.99 25.96
CA GLU A 117 1.88 -10.77 27.34
C GLU A 117 3.38 -10.48 27.45
N GLU A 118 4.18 -10.96 26.50
CA GLU A 118 5.62 -10.74 26.46
C GLU A 118 5.95 -9.42 25.76
N ALA A 119 5.17 -9.04 24.74
CA ALA A 119 5.29 -7.75 24.05
C ALA A 119 4.99 -6.55 24.97
N LEU A 120 4.02 -6.68 25.88
CA LEU A 120 3.59 -5.63 26.80
C LEU A 120 4.54 -5.40 28.00
N LYS A 121 5.52 -6.29 28.19
CA LYS A 121 6.52 -6.20 29.27
C LYS A 121 7.79 -5.45 28.88
N ALA A 122 7.95 -5.10 27.60
CA ALA A 122 9.12 -4.40 27.06
C ALA A 122 8.98 -2.88 27.15
#